data_AF-A0A7Y1Y8X7-F1
#
_entry.id   AF-A0A7Y1Y8X7-F1
#
_cell.length_a   1.000
_cell.length_b   1.000
_cell.length_c   1.000
_cell.angle_alpha   90.00
_cell.angle_beta   90.00
_cell.angle_gamma   90.00
#
_symmetry.space_group_name_H-M   'P 1'
#
loop_
_entity.id
_entity.type
_entity.pdbx_description
1 polymer ?
#
loop_
_entity_poly.entity_id
_entity_poly.type
_entity_poly.pdbx_seq_one_letter_code
_entity_poly.pdbx_strand_id
1 'polypeptide(L)'
;MKNERTARKLAEAEADRIRTSEFVVPTATERLGALLEQFRTEDHAELRLVIKADAHGSLEALREAVGKIKRDDGRVSVIHTGVGGITSNDVMLAEASDAIIYGFNSRPDAAARKAAKEQAIDIRTFSIIYEMLDDIESLLVGELAPDEVENFLGVADVRATFRAPRYGMVAGCYVTEGEINRNAAARLVRDGVVVYEGRITSLRRFKDDVQSVAQGFECGIGLENFRDVKEGDTIESFEVREVART
;
A
#
# COMPACT_ATOMS: atom_id res chain seq x y z
N MET A 1 -1.69 -46.01 37.19
CA MET A 1 -2.55 -44.95 36.61
C MET A 1 -1.83 -43.60 36.52
N LYS A 2 -0.70 -43.49 35.81
CA LYS A 2 0.05 -42.22 35.64
C LYS A 2 0.29 -41.80 34.17
N ASN A 3 -0.15 -42.61 33.19
CA ASN A 3 0.08 -42.34 31.76
C ASN A 3 -1.17 -41.87 31.01
N GLU A 4 -2.37 -42.20 31.46
CA GLU A 4 -3.61 -41.93 30.70
C GLU A 4 -4.01 -40.44 30.72
N ARG A 5 -3.89 -39.78 31.89
CA ARG A 5 -4.10 -38.32 32.00
C ARG A 5 -3.05 -37.51 31.22
N THR A 6 -1.81 -38.01 31.19
CA THR A 6 -0.70 -37.35 30.52
C THR A 6 -0.81 -37.50 29.00
N ALA A 7 -1.19 -38.70 28.52
CA ALA A 7 -1.46 -38.97 27.12
C ALA A 7 -2.66 -38.16 26.59
N ARG A 8 -3.73 -38.03 27.39
CA ARG A 8 -4.90 -37.23 27.04
C ARG A 8 -4.60 -35.74 26.93
N LYS A 9 -3.80 -35.20 27.86
CA LYS A 9 -3.33 -33.80 27.79
C LYS A 9 -2.41 -33.55 26.60
N LEU A 10 -1.56 -34.51 26.25
CA LEU A 10 -0.70 -34.40 25.07
C LEU A 10 -1.53 -34.39 23.79
N ALA A 11 -2.54 -35.27 23.70
CA ALA A 11 -3.45 -35.34 22.56
C ALA A 11 -4.35 -34.09 22.43
N GLU A 12 -4.83 -33.55 23.56
CA GLU A 12 -5.58 -32.28 23.59
C GLU A 12 -4.68 -31.10 23.19
N ALA A 13 -3.44 -31.03 23.68
CA ALA A 13 -2.49 -29.98 23.28
C ALA A 13 -2.08 -30.07 21.80
N GLU A 14 -1.95 -31.28 21.26
CA GLU A 14 -1.65 -31.49 19.85
C GLU A 14 -2.86 -31.14 18.97
N ALA A 15 -4.07 -31.51 19.38
CA ALA A 15 -5.31 -31.15 18.69
C ALA A 15 -5.57 -29.63 18.73
N ASP A 16 -5.29 -28.98 19.86
CA ASP A 16 -5.37 -27.52 19.98
C ASP A 16 -4.29 -26.84 19.14
N ARG A 17 -3.05 -27.38 19.07
CA ARG A 17 -2.03 -26.87 18.14
C ARG A 17 -2.45 -27.01 16.68
N ILE A 18 -2.98 -28.16 16.29
CA ILE A 18 -3.43 -28.42 14.91
C ILE A 18 -4.58 -27.47 14.56
N ARG A 19 -5.57 -27.33 15.45
CA ARG A 19 -6.66 -26.35 15.27
C ARG A 19 -6.11 -24.92 15.17
N THR A 20 -5.21 -24.53 16.07
CA THR A 20 -4.63 -23.18 16.05
C THR A 20 -3.76 -22.95 14.79
N SER A 21 -3.13 -24.00 14.24
CA SER A 21 -2.39 -23.93 12.98
C SER A 21 -3.29 -23.91 11.73
N GLU A 22 -4.49 -24.50 11.80
CA GLU A 22 -5.51 -24.39 10.74
C GLU A 22 -6.14 -22.98 10.67
N PHE A 23 -6.00 -22.17 11.73
CA PHE A 23 -6.46 -20.78 11.79
C PHE A 23 -5.35 -19.74 11.57
N VAL A 24 -4.20 -20.14 11.02
CA VAL A 24 -3.20 -19.17 10.57
C VAL A 24 -3.70 -18.59 9.25
N VAL A 25 -4.27 -17.39 9.31
CA VAL A 25 -4.57 -16.61 8.10
C VAL A 25 -3.23 -16.38 7.40
N PRO A 26 -3.02 -16.91 6.18
CA PRO A 26 -1.78 -16.69 5.46
C PRO A 26 -1.60 -15.21 5.22
N THR A 27 -0.39 -14.70 5.40
CA THR A 27 0.00 -13.32 5.11
C THR A 27 -0.10 -13.00 3.62
N ALA A 28 -0.13 -11.71 3.26
CA ALA A 28 -0.19 -11.30 1.85
C ALA A 28 0.98 -11.88 1.05
N THR A 29 2.17 -11.91 1.64
CA THR A 29 3.37 -12.51 1.05
C THR A 29 3.23 -14.02 0.83
N GLU A 30 2.63 -14.76 1.77
CA GLU A 30 2.40 -16.21 1.63
C GLU A 30 1.34 -16.51 0.55
N ARG A 31 0.26 -15.72 0.48
CA ARG A 31 -0.74 -15.86 -0.59
C ARG A 31 -0.14 -15.57 -1.96
N LEU A 32 0.65 -14.51 -2.07
CA LEU A 32 1.37 -14.18 -3.30
C LEU A 32 2.33 -15.30 -3.68
N GLY A 33 3.11 -15.82 -2.72
CA GLY A 33 4.03 -16.93 -2.96
C GLY A 33 3.32 -18.19 -3.45
N ALA A 34 2.18 -18.54 -2.87
CA ALA A 34 1.36 -19.67 -3.33
C ALA A 34 0.85 -19.46 -4.77
N LEU A 35 0.42 -18.23 -5.11
CA LEU A 35 0.02 -17.87 -6.46
C LEU A 35 1.18 -17.97 -7.46
N LEU A 36 2.38 -17.50 -7.09
CA LEU A 36 3.57 -17.62 -7.94
C LEU A 36 3.96 -19.08 -8.21
N GLU A 37 3.83 -19.95 -7.21
CA GLU A 37 4.08 -21.39 -7.41
C GLU A 37 3.05 -22.05 -8.34
N GLN A 38 1.80 -21.56 -8.37
CA GLN A 38 0.81 -22.00 -9.38
C GLN A 38 1.26 -21.61 -10.79
N PHE A 39 1.75 -20.39 -11.00
CA PHE A 39 2.30 -19.96 -12.29
C PHE A 39 3.51 -20.81 -12.76
N ARG A 40 4.24 -21.42 -11.83
CA ARG A 40 5.38 -22.30 -12.15
C ARG A 40 4.97 -23.73 -12.50
N THR A 41 3.80 -24.19 -12.04
CA THR A 41 3.44 -25.61 -12.03
C THR A 41 2.18 -25.93 -12.82
N GLU A 42 1.28 -24.96 -13.03
CA GLU A 42 0.01 -25.12 -13.73
C GLU A 42 0.01 -24.32 -15.05
N ASP A 43 -0.24 -24.99 -16.18
CA ASP A 43 -0.26 -24.37 -17.53
C ASP A 43 -1.33 -23.26 -17.71
N HIS A 44 -2.20 -23.01 -16.72
CA HIS A 44 -3.36 -22.11 -16.82
C HIS A 44 -3.59 -21.23 -15.58
N ALA A 45 -2.54 -20.86 -14.85
CA ALA A 45 -2.67 -19.94 -13.72
C ALA A 45 -3.26 -18.57 -14.15
N GLU A 46 -4.13 -18.01 -13.31
CA GLU A 46 -4.83 -16.74 -13.57
C GLU A 46 -4.47 -15.70 -12.51
N LEU A 47 -3.94 -14.55 -12.97
CA LEU A 47 -3.60 -13.41 -12.13
C LEU A 47 -4.77 -12.43 -12.20
N ARG A 48 -5.53 -12.34 -11.11
CA ARG A 48 -6.69 -11.46 -11.01
C ARG A 48 -6.31 -10.11 -10.42
N LEU A 49 -6.76 -9.04 -11.06
CA LEU A 49 -6.38 -7.67 -10.71
C LEU A 49 -7.60 -6.79 -10.45
N VAL A 50 -7.55 -6.02 -9.36
CA VAL A 50 -8.38 -4.83 -9.16
C VAL A 50 -7.52 -3.61 -9.44
N ILE A 51 -7.93 -2.73 -10.37
CA ILE A 51 -7.15 -1.56 -10.75
C ILE A 51 -7.88 -0.27 -10.34
N LYS A 52 -7.19 0.59 -9.59
CA LYS A 52 -7.64 1.93 -9.23
C LYS A 52 -6.72 2.96 -9.86
N ALA A 53 -7.28 4.01 -10.45
CA ALA A 53 -6.49 5.07 -11.07
C ALA A 53 -6.99 6.46 -10.66
N ASP A 54 -6.13 7.46 -10.78
CA ASP A 54 -6.44 8.87 -10.54
C ASP A 54 -7.50 9.45 -11.49
N ALA A 55 -7.48 9.01 -12.75
CA ALA A 55 -8.34 9.53 -13.80
C ALA A 55 -8.81 8.42 -14.74
N HIS A 56 -9.95 8.67 -15.41
CA HIS A 56 -10.52 7.73 -16.37
C HIS A 56 -9.59 7.47 -17.57
N GLY A 57 -8.86 8.48 -18.04
CA GLY A 57 -7.89 8.32 -19.12
C GLY A 57 -6.73 7.38 -18.77
N SER A 58 -6.20 7.50 -17.55
CA SER A 58 -5.19 6.59 -17.01
C SER A 58 -5.72 5.16 -16.93
N LEU A 59 -6.98 5.00 -16.49
CA LEU A 59 -7.63 3.69 -16.37
C LEU A 59 -7.78 2.99 -17.73
N GLU A 60 -8.24 3.71 -18.75
CA GLU A 60 -8.37 3.14 -20.11
C GLU A 60 -7.01 2.75 -20.69
N ALA A 61 -5.99 3.60 -20.52
CA ALA A 61 -4.62 3.29 -20.94
C ALA A 61 -4.08 2.03 -20.25
N LEU A 62 -4.32 1.89 -18.94
CA LEU A 62 -3.93 0.70 -18.17
C LEU A 62 -4.68 -0.55 -18.62
N ARG A 63 -6.00 -0.47 -18.86
CA ARG A 63 -6.78 -1.61 -19.35
C ARG A 63 -6.28 -2.09 -20.72
N GLU A 64 -6.00 -1.16 -21.62
CA GLU A 64 -5.46 -1.48 -22.93
C GLU A 64 -4.07 -2.12 -22.82
N ALA A 65 -3.19 -1.56 -22.00
CA ALA A 65 -1.84 -2.06 -21.80
C ALA A 65 -1.82 -3.45 -21.16
N VAL A 66 -2.57 -3.66 -20.07
CA VAL A 66 -2.70 -4.95 -19.40
C VAL A 66 -3.32 -5.99 -20.34
N GLY A 67 -4.31 -5.61 -21.16
CA GLY A 67 -4.92 -6.52 -22.15
C GLY A 67 -3.98 -6.98 -23.27
N LYS A 68 -2.85 -6.29 -23.48
CA LYS A 68 -1.80 -6.69 -24.43
C LYS A 68 -0.83 -7.70 -23.83
N ILE A 69 -0.79 -7.85 -22.50
CA ILE A 69 -0.02 -8.87 -21.81
C ILE A 69 -0.68 -10.22 -22.11
N LYS A 70 -0.08 -10.98 -23.03
CA LYS A 70 -0.53 -12.33 -23.39
C LYS A 70 0.66 -13.27 -23.30
N ARG A 71 0.46 -14.38 -22.60
CA ARG A 71 1.45 -15.46 -22.45
C ARG A 71 0.74 -16.81 -22.56
N ASP A 72 1.48 -17.83 -22.98
CA ASP A 72 0.95 -19.18 -23.21
C ASP A 72 0.76 -19.96 -21.89
N ASP A 73 1.47 -19.55 -20.83
CA ASP A 73 1.60 -20.17 -19.50
C ASP A 73 0.86 -19.42 -18.38
N GLY A 74 0.13 -18.35 -18.69
CA GLY A 74 -0.59 -17.56 -17.68
C GLY A 74 -1.55 -16.53 -18.27
N ARG A 75 -2.61 -16.22 -17.53
CA ARG A 75 -3.63 -15.23 -17.94
C ARG A 75 -3.76 -14.11 -16.92
N VAL A 76 -3.76 -12.86 -17.38
CA VAL A 76 -4.16 -11.71 -16.57
C VAL A 76 -5.65 -11.42 -16.76
N SER A 77 -6.34 -11.15 -15.66
CA SER A 77 -7.77 -10.90 -15.64
C SER A 77 -8.09 -9.70 -14.75
N VAL A 78 -8.51 -8.60 -15.37
CA VAL A 78 -8.93 -7.42 -14.62
C VAL A 78 -10.39 -7.60 -14.20
N ILE A 79 -10.61 -7.90 -12.93
CA ILE A 79 -11.95 -8.20 -12.38
C ILE A 79 -12.72 -6.94 -11.99
N HIS A 80 -12.01 -5.86 -11.67
CA HIS A 80 -12.62 -4.57 -11.33
C HIS A 80 -11.69 -3.40 -11.66
N THR A 81 -12.31 -2.29 -12.05
CA THR A 81 -11.62 -1.04 -12.32
C THR A 81 -12.38 0.13 -11.72
N GLY A 82 -11.69 1.09 -11.11
CA GLY A 82 -12.32 2.28 -10.54
C GLY A 82 -11.43 3.51 -10.57
N VAL A 83 -12.04 4.68 -10.42
CA VAL A 83 -11.35 5.97 -10.32
C VAL A 83 -11.32 6.42 -8.86
N GLY A 84 -10.23 7.02 -8.42
CA GLY A 84 -10.02 7.54 -7.06
C GLY A 84 -9.22 6.60 -6.16
N GLY A 85 -9.20 6.92 -4.86
CA GLY A 85 -8.48 6.14 -3.85
C GLY A 85 -8.96 4.70 -3.68
N ILE A 86 -8.11 3.86 -3.10
CA ILE A 86 -8.43 2.46 -2.78
C ILE A 86 -9.15 2.42 -1.43
N THR A 87 -10.32 1.77 -1.41
CA THR A 87 -11.24 1.71 -0.27
C THR A 87 -11.32 0.29 0.30
N SER A 88 -11.91 0.12 1.49
CA SER A 88 -12.16 -1.20 2.08
C SER A 88 -13.03 -2.10 1.20
N ASN A 89 -13.94 -1.53 0.40
CA ASN A 89 -14.76 -2.30 -0.54
C ASN A 89 -13.91 -2.93 -1.66
N ASP A 90 -12.88 -2.21 -2.13
CA ASP A 90 -11.95 -2.74 -3.12
C ASP A 90 -11.16 -3.92 -2.52
N VAL A 91 -10.78 -3.83 -1.23
CA VAL A 91 -10.12 -4.93 -0.49
C VAL A 91 -11.01 -6.15 -0.35
N MET A 92 -12.28 -5.98 0.05
CA MET A 92 -13.23 -7.09 0.16
C MET A 92 -13.48 -7.77 -1.20
N LEU A 93 -13.55 -7.00 -2.28
CA LEU A 93 -13.69 -7.57 -3.63
C LEU A 93 -12.46 -8.38 -4.05
N ALA A 94 -11.28 -7.88 -3.70
CA ALA A 94 -10.03 -8.56 -3.97
C ALA A 94 -9.91 -9.87 -3.16
N GLU A 95 -10.29 -9.85 -1.89
CA GLU A 95 -10.38 -11.05 -1.05
C GLU A 95 -11.33 -12.09 -1.64
N ALA A 96 -12.56 -11.69 -1.99
CA ALA A 96 -13.56 -12.61 -2.51
C ALA A 96 -13.19 -13.27 -3.85
N SER A 97 -12.18 -12.72 -4.54
CA SER A 97 -11.79 -13.14 -5.90
C SER A 97 -10.35 -13.64 -5.99
N ASP A 98 -9.60 -13.68 -4.89
CA ASP A 98 -8.15 -13.92 -4.88
C ASP A 98 -7.39 -12.99 -5.84
N ALA A 99 -7.64 -11.69 -5.74
CA ALA A 99 -7.03 -10.68 -6.59
C ALA A 99 -6.01 -9.79 -5.85
N ILE A 100 -5.07 -9.24 -6.62
CA ILE A 100 -4.13 -8.21 -6.17
C ILE A 100 -4.71 -6.83 -6.55
N ILE A 101 -4.50 -5.82 -5.70
CA ILE A 101 -4.94 -4.45 -5.97
C ILE A 101 -3.76 -3.62 -6.47
N TYR A 102 -3.94 -2.98 -7.63
CA TYR A 102 -3.01 -2.01 -8.18
C TYR A 102 -3.62 -0.61 -8.17
N GLY A 103 -2.90 0.37 -7.61
CA GLY A 103 -3.25 1.79 -7.61
C GLY A 103 -2.30 2.63 -8.46
N PHE A 104 -2.76 3.19 -9.57
CA PHE A 104 -1.98 4.15 -10.36
C PHE A 104 -2.29 5.58 -9.93
N ASN A 105 -1.32 6.26 -9.31
CA ASN A 105 -1.50 7.53 -8.59
C ASN A 105 -2.63 7.50 -7.53
N SER A 106 -3.12 6.31 -7.16
CA SER A 106 -4.19 6.10 -6.19
C SER A 106 -3.64 5.41 -4.95
N ARG A 107 -3.95 5.94 -3.76
CA ARG A 107 -3.50 5.38 -2.49
C ARG A 107 -4.66 4.73 -1.72
N PRO A 108 -4.38 3.69 -0.90
CA PRO A 108 -5.36 3.16 0.04
C PRO A 108 -5.60 4.12 1.18
N ASP A 109 -6.88 4.30 1.53
CA ASP A 109 -7.25 4.99 2.77
C ASP A 109 -6.87 4.15 4.02
N ALA A 110 -7.01 4.73 5.21
CA ALA A 110 -6.64 4.06 6.45
C ALA A 110 -7.45 2.77 6.71
N ALA A 111 -8.73 2.76 6.33
CA ALA A 111 -9.58 1.58 6.49
C ALA A 111 -9.16 0.47 5.51
N ALA A 112 -8.82 0.82 4.27
CA ALA A 112 -8.31 -0.08 3.26
C ALA A 112 -6.96 -0.68 3.66
N ARG A 113 -6.00 0.13 4.14
CA ARG A 113 -4.70 -0.39 4.64
C ARG A 113 -4.88 -1.41 5.76
N LYS A 114 -5.77 -1.10 6.71
CA LYS A 114 -6.08 -2.00 7.82
C LYS A 114 -6.74 -3.29 7.33
N ALA A 115 -7.76 -3.18 6.49
CA ALA A 115 -8.46 -4.33 5.92
C ALA A 115 -7.51 -5.22 5.11
N ALA A 116 -6.63 -4.63 4.29
CA ALA A 116 -5.67 -5.38 3.50
C ALA A 116 -4.69 -6.18 4.36
N LYS A 117 -4.24 -5.61 5.48
CA LYS A 117 -3.41 -6.34 6.45
C LYS A 117 -4.17 -7.48 7.13
N GLU A 118 -5.42 -7.26 7.52
CA GLU A 118 -6.26 -8.26 8.18
C GLU A 118 -6.64 -9.41 7.25
N GLN A 119 -6.94 -9.09 5.99
CA GLN A 119 -7.38 -10.03 4.96
C GLN A 119 -6.23 -10.56 4.11
N ALA A 120 -4.99 -10.16 4.38
CA ALA A 120 -3.81 -10.55 3.62
C ALA A 120 -3.93 -10.28 2.10
N ILE A 121 -4.41 -9.10 1.75
CA ILE A 121 -4.50 -8.63 0.37
C ILE A 121 -3.29 -7.77 0.04
N ASP A 122 -2.64 -8.09 -1.08
CA ASP A 122 -1.53 -7.29 -1.59
C ASP A 122 -2.06 -6.04 -2.30
N ILE A 123 -1.55 -4.87 -1.89
CA ILE A 123 -1.85 -3.58 -2.49
C ILE A 123 -0.54 -2.97 -2.97
N ARG A 124 -0.44 -2.77 -4.27
CA ARG A 124 0.72 -2.16 -4.93
C ARG A 124 0.30 -0.84 -5.55
N THR A 125 1.12 0.20 -5.40
CA THR A 125 0.80 1.51 -5.96
C THR A 125 1.96 2.04 -6.78
N PHE A 126 1.66 2.63 -7.92
CA PHE A 126 2.65 3.08 -8.91
C PHE A 126 2.33 4.49 -9.37
N SER A 127 3.37 5.26 -9.69
CA SER A 127 3.27 6.57 -10.33
C SER A 127 3.67 6.52 -11.82
N ILE A 128 4.26 5.40 -12.26
CA ILE A 128 4.75 5.18 -13.62
C ILE A 128 4.10 3.91 -14.20
N ILE A 129 3.48 4.04 -15.37
CA ILE A 129 2.70 2.94 -15.99
C ILE A 129 3.60 1.76 -16.34
N TYR A 130 4.82 1.99 -16.83
CA TYR A 130 5.72 0.91 -17.24
C TYR A 130 6.17 0.05 -16.06
N GLU A 131 6.48 0.66 -14.92
CA GLU A 131 6.83 -0.09 -13.69
C GLU A 131 5.69 -0.99 -13.22
N MET A 132 4.45 -0.50 -13.30
CA MET A 132 3.26 -1.30 -13.00
C MET A 132 3.11 -2.49 -13.95
N LEU A 133 3.34 -2.30 -15.25
CA LEU A 133 3.24 -3.38 -16.24
C LEU A 133 4.36 -4.41 -16.06
N ASP A 134 5.59 -3.95 -15.81
CA ASP A 134 6.75 -4.82 -15.57
C ASP A 134 6.55 -5.67 -14.31
N ASP A 135 5.94 -5.11 -13.26
CA ASP A 135 5.58 -5.85 -12.05
C ASP A 135 4.53 -6.94 -12.34
N ILE A 136 3.48 -6.62 -13.10
CA ILE A 136 2.47 -7.59 -13.53
C ILE A 136 3.10 -8.72 -14.35
N GLU A 137 3.98 -8.39 -15.30
CA GLU A 137 4.69 -9.39 -16.11
C GLU A 137 5.62 -10.27 -15.25
N SER A 138 6.30 -9.69 -14.27
CA SER A 138 7.17 -10.44 -13.35
C SER A 138 6.38 -11.48 -12.55
N LEU A 139 5.21 -11.10 -12.03
CA LEU A 139 4.34 -12.01 -11.29
C LEU A 139 3.86 -13.20 -12.16
N LEU A 140 3.61 -12.98 -13.44
CA LEU A 140 3.20 -14.06 -14.36
C LEU A 140 4.29 -15.11 -14.57
N VAL A 141 5.57 -14.71 -14.56
CA VAL A 141 6.70 -15.65 -14.75
C VAL A 141 7.18 -16.27 -13.43
N GLY A 142 6.45 -16.06 -12.34
CA GLY A 142 6.82 -16.56 -11.02
C GLY A 142 8.02 -15.84 -10.43
N GLU A 143 8.35 -14.64 -10.92
CA GLU A 143 9.42 -13.80 -10.40
C GLU A 143 8.82 -12.69 -9.53
N LEU A 144 9.41 -12.48 -8.36
CA LEU A 144 9.14 -11.28 -7.60
C LEU A 144 9.95 -10.14 -8.25
N ALA A 145 9.34 -9.01 -8.63
CA ALA A 145 10.07 -7.80 -9.02
C ALA A 145 10.89 -7.25 -7.83
N PRO A 146 12.08 -6.65 -8.03
CA PRO A 146 12.86 -6.06 -6.94
C PRO A 146 12.05 -4.96 -6.24
N ASP A 147 11.86 -5.08 -4.93
CA ASP A 147 11.08 -4.11 -4.17
C ASP A 147 11.95 -2.89 -3.82
N GLU A 148 11.63 -1.73 -4.38
CA GLU A 148 11.83 -0.49 -3.62
C GLU A 148 10.77 -0.45 -2.53
N VAL A 149 11.14 -0.85 -1.31
CA VAL A 149 10.19 -0.90 -0.21
C VAL A 149 10.01 0.52 0.32
N GLU A 150 8.88 1.13 -0.03
CA GLU A 150 8.40 2.32 0.65
C GLU A 150 7.99 1.96 2.08
N ASN A 151 8.84 2.31 3.04
CA ASN A 151 8.52 2.21 4.44
C ASN A 151 7.66 3.41 4.86
N PHE A 152 6.37 3.16 5.07
CA PHE A 152 5.44 4.15 5.62
C PHE A 152 5.93 4.69 6.97
N LEU A 153 5.93 6.02 7.13
CA LEU A 153 6.29 6.68 8.39
C LEU A 153 5.07 7.26 9.11
N GLY A 154 4.20 7.97 8.39
CA GLY A 154 3.05 8.62 9.00
C GLY A 154 2.18 9.43 8.06
N VAL A 155 1.05 9.89 8.57
CA VAL A 155 0.03 10.66 7.85
C VAL A 155 -0.35 11.89 8.66
N ALA A 156 -0.50 13.02 7.98
CA ALA A 156 -0.98 14.25 8.58
C ALA A 156 -2.04 14.94 7.71
N ASP A 157 -3.15 15.32 8.33
CA ASP A 157 -4.27 16.00 7.67
C ASP A 157 -4.03 17.51 7.67
N VAL A 158 -4.15 18.15 6.51
CA VAL A 158 -4.04 19.60 6.36
C VAL A 158 -5.33 20.26 6.82
N ARG A 159 -5.22 21.07 7.87
CA ARG A 159 -6.34 21.82 8.47
C ARG A 159 -6.36 23.30 8.13
N ALA A 160 -5.21 23.86 7.78
CA ALA A 160 -5.06 25.26 7.41
C ALA A 160 -3.84 25.44 6.52
N THR A 161 -3.79 26.53 5.75
CA THR A 161 -2.60 26.90 4.98
C THR A 161 -2.15 28.30 5.34
N PHE A 162 -0.83 28.48 5.48
CA PHE A 162 -0.22 29.74 5.88
C PHE A 162 0.93 30.09 4.95
N ARG A 163 1.19 31.38 4.77
CA ARG A 163 2.38 31.86 4.05
C ARG A 163 3.43 32.33 5.05
N ALA A 164 4.54 31.62 5.13
CA ALA A 164 5.69 31.96 5.95
C ALA A 164 6.74 32.73 5.12
N PRO A 165 7.28 33.87 5.60
CA PRO A 165 8.22 34.70 4.85
C PRO A 165 9.49 33.98 4.36
N ARG A 166 10.00 33.01 5.14
CA ARG A 166 11.24 32.28 4.84
C ARG A 166 11.01 30.90 4.19
N TYR A 167 9.81 30.33 4.35
CA TYR A 167 9.51 28.94 4.00
C TYR A 167 8.42 28.81 2.94
N GLY A 168 7.88 29.93 2.43
CA GLY A 168 6.85 29.90 1.41
C GLY A 168 5.50 29.45 1.96
N MET A 169 4.84 28.54 1.27
CA MET A 169 3.57 27.97 1.75
C MET A 169 3.86 26.88 2.80
N VAL A 170 3.18 26.95 3.94
CA VAL A 170 3.25 25.98 5.03
C VAL A 170 1.84 25.46 5.31
N ALA A 171 1.70 24.15 5.32
CA ALA A 171 0.48 23.46 5.70
C ALA A 171 0.43 23.31 7.23
N GLY A 172 -0.60 23.84 7.86
CA GLY A 172 -0.94 23.53 9.25
C GLY A 172 -1.63 22.18 9.31
N CYS A 173 -0.95 21.20 9.89
CA CYS A 173 -1.35 19.81 9.85
C CYS A 173 -1.56 19.21 11.25
N TYR A 174 -2.39 18.17 11.32
CA TYR A 174 -2.54 17.33 12.49
C TYR A 174 -2.13 15.90 12.13
N VAL A 175 -1.16 15.34 12.86
CA VAL A 175 -0.65 13.99 12.58
C VAL A 175 -1.68 12.96 13.04
N THR A 176 -2.28 12.24 12.10
CA THR A 176 -3.35 11.27 12.34
C THR A 176 -2.82 9.85 12.53
N GLU A 177 -1.68 9.51 11.94
CA GLU A 177 -1.07 8.19 12.01
C GLU A 177 0.45 8.29 11.99
N GLY A 178 1.15 7.46 12.77
CA GLY A 178 2.61 7.34 12.72
C GLY A 178 3.37 8.60 13.15
N GLU A 179 4.48 8.88 12.47
CA GLU A 179 5.36 10.01 12.75
C GLU A 179 5.79 10.70 11.45
N ILE A 180 5.75 12.04 11.44
CA ILE A 180 6.21 12.84 10.31
C ILE A 180 7.66 13.26 10.58
N ASN A 181 8.57 12.90 9.69
CA ASN A 181 9.98 13.22 9.82
C ASN A 181 10.40 14.33 8.85
N ARG A 182 11.23 15.26 9.34
CA ARG A 182 11.83 16.29 8.51
C ARG A 182 12.76 15.63 7.49
N ASN A 183 12.79 16.14 6.26
CA ASN A 183 13.57 15.64 5.13
C ASN A 183 13.15 14.26 4.61
N ALA A 184 12.12 13.62 5.18
CA ALA A 184 11.55 12.40 4.61
C ALA A 184 10.93 12.68 3.23
N ALA A 185 10.79 11.60 2.44
CA ALA A 185 9.94 11.67 1.25
C ALA A 185 8.50 11.86 1.70
N ALA A 186 7.75 12.63 0.92
CA ALA A 186 6.36 12.90 1.21
C ALA A 186 5.56 13.03 -0.07
N ARG A 187 4.31 12.60 0.01
CA ARG A 187 3.32 12.79 -1.03
C ARG A 187 2.10 13.50 -0.47
N LEU A 188 1.54 14.38 -1.28
CA LEU A 188 0.28 15.04 -1.00
C LEU A 188 -0.83 14.31 -1.74
N VAL A 189 -1.80 13.83 -0.97
CA VAL A 189 -2.95 13.07 -1.41
C VAL A 189 -4.19 13.94 -1.25
N ARG A 190 -4.96 14.06 -2.32
CA ARG A 190 -6.26 14.77 -2.36
C ARG A 190 -7.30 13.80 -2.87
N ASP A 191 -8.37 13.60 -2.10
CA ASP A 191 -9.44 12.67 -2.45
C ASP A 191 -8.94 11.24 -2.81
N GLY A 192 -7.88 10.79 -2.15
CA GLY A 192 -7.25 9.48 -2.37
C GLY A 192 -6.29 9.40 -3.57
N VAL A 193 -6.07 10.51 -4.27
CA VAL A 193 -5.18 10.62 -5.44
C VAL A 193 -3.93 11.41 -5.09
N VAL A 194 -2.77 10.95 -5.57
CA VAL A 194 -1.49 11.66 -5.42
C VAL A 194 -1.47 12.87 -6.35
N VAL A 195 -1.37 14.07 -5.78
CA VAL A 195 -1.30 15.35 -6.52
C VAL A 195 0.14 15.87 -6.60
N TYR A 196 0.97 15.48 -5.64
CA TYR A 196 2.36 15.88 -5.57
C TYR A 196 3.19 14.84 -4.83
N GLU A 197 4.43 14.65 -5.27
CA GLU A 197 5.44 13.82 -4.62
C GLU A 197 6.77 14.58 -4.56
N GLY A 198 7.45 14.49 -3.42
CA GLY A 198 8.76 15.10 -3.20
C GLY A 198 9.21 14.96 -1.75
N ARG A 199 9.74 16.03 -1.15
CA ARG A 199 10.30 15.98 0.23
C ARG A 199 9.74 17.03 1.16
N ILE A 200 9.79 16.72 2.47
CA ILE A 200 9.49 17.68 3.54
C ILE A 200 10.70 18.59 3.76
N THR A 201 10.58 19.88 3.46
CA THR A 201 11.67 20.86 3.59
C THR A 201 11.72 21.52 4.97
N SER A 202 10.55 21.71 5.59
CA SER A 202 10.44 22.28 6.92
C SER A 202 9.38 21.56 7.73
N LEU A 203 9.71 21.27 8.98
CA LEU A 203 8.79 20.70 9.96
C LEU A 203 8.90 21.51 11.25
N ARG A 204 7.77 22.09 11.68
CA ARG A 204 7.75 23.00 12.83
C ARG A 204 6.63 22.65 13.78
N ARG A 205 6.86 22.80 15.08
CA ARG A 205 5.79 22.85 16.08
C ARG A 205 5.74 24.25 16.64
N PHE A 206 4.58 24.90 16.49
CA PHE A 206 4.40 26.32 16.81
C PHE A 206 5.43 27.19 16.07
N LYS A 207 6.50 27.62 16.74
CA LYS A 207 7.57 28.46 16.16
C LYS A 207 8.90 27.74 16.06
N ASP A 208 9.01 26.52 16.57
CA ASP A 208 10.28 25.81 16.68
C ASP A 208 10.43 24.79 15.56
N ASP A 209 11.60 24.76 14.93
CA ASP A 209 11.97 23.72 13.98
C ASP A 209 12.23 22.41 14.73
N VAL A 210 11.61 21.31 14.28
CA VAL A 210 11.72 19.99 14.90
C VAL A 210 12.16 18.94 13.89
N GLN A 211 12.72 17.84 14.38
CA GLN A 211 13.14 16.72 13.53
C GLN A 211 11.99 15.79 13.18
N SER A 212 11.08 15.56 14.12
CA SER A 212 9.93 14.71 13.92
C SER A 212 8.72 15.18 14.74
N VAL A 213 7.52 14.76 14.31
CA VAL A 213 6.26 14.99 15.02
C VAL A 213 5.43 13.72 15.00
N ALA A 214 5.18 13.19 16.19
CA ALA A 214 4.38 11.99 16.39
C ALA A 214 2.87 12.25 16.24
N GLN A 215 2.13 11.16 16.06
CA GLN A 215 0.67 11.11 16.08
C GLN A 215 0.06 11.87 17.26
N GLY A 216 -1.05 12.55 17.01
CA GLY A 216 -1.83 13.28 18.01
C GLY A 216 -1.38 14.73 18.24
N PHE A 217 -0.35 15.19 17.51
CA PHE A 217 0.16 16.55 17.62
C PHE A 217 -0.05 17.37 16.34
N GLU A 218 -0.15 18.68 16.53
CA GLU A 218 -0.17 19.67 15.44
C GLU A 218 1.25 20.09 15.04
N CYS A 219 1.43 20.32 13.75
CA CYS A 219 2.67 20.79 13.17
C CYS A 219 2.45 21.64 11.92
N GLY A 220 3.48 22.39 11.52
CA GLY A 220 3.57 23.05 10.23
C GLY A 220 4.50 22.26 9.32
N ILE A 221 4.01 21.86 8.15
CA ILE A 221 4.77 21.10 7.13
C ILE A 221 4.97 21.98 5.90
N GLY A 222 6.21 22.09 5.44
CA GLY A 222 6.56 22.70 4.16
C GLY A 222 7.00 21.64 3.16
N LEU A 223 6.39 21.63 1.98
CA LEU A 223 6.75 20.72 0.88
C LEU A 223 7.74 21.39 -0.06
N GLU A 224 8.69 20.61 -0.57
CA GLU A 224 9.65 21.07 -1.57
C GLU A 224 8.93 21.55 -2.84
N ASN A 225 9.29 22.72 -3.38
CA ASN A 225 8.82 23.24 -4.67
C ASN A 225 7.31 23.18 -4.97
N PHE A 226 6.46 22.94 -3.97
CA PHE A 226 5.02 22.76 -4.13
C PHE A 226 4.25 23.78 -3.28
N ARG A 227 3.23 24.38 -3.88
CA ARG A 227 2.48 25.50 -3.30
C ARG A 227 0.97 25.40 -3.52
N ASP A 228 0.44 24.29 -4.01
CA ASP A 228 -1.01 24.06 -4.14
C ASP A 228 -1.51 23.09 -3.06
N VAL A 229 -1.13 23.33 -1.81
CA VAL A 229 -1.72 22.63 -0.67
C VAL A 229 -3.05 23.29 -0.31
N LYS A 230 -4.07 22.49 -0.02
CA LYS A 230 -5.42 22.91 0.36
C LYS A 230 -5.85 22.25 1.67
N GLU A 231 -6.79 22.88 2.34
CA GLU A 231 -7.44 22.27 3.50
C GLU A 231 -8.20 21.02 3.05
N GLY A 232 -8.09 19.95 3.84
CA GLY A 232 -8.62 18.63 3.49
C GLY A 232 -7.64 17.74 2.70
N ASP A 233 -6.51 18.29 2.23
CA ASP A 233 -5.43 17.44 1.71
C ASP A 233 -4.81 16.61 2.85
N THR A 234 -4.22 15.47 2.49
CA THR A 234 -3.47 14.61 3.40
C THR A 234 -2.03 14.52 2.95
N ILE A 235 -1.08 14.67 3.86
CA ILE A 235 0.35 14.49 3.59
C ILE A 235 0.78 13.15 4.18
N GLU A 236 1.24 12.25 3.32
CA GLU A 236 1.81 10.95 3.72
C GLU A 236 3.34 11.02 3.62
N SER A 237 4.02 10.63 4.70
CA SER A 237 5.48 10.59 4.83
C SER A 237 5.98 9.15 4.75
N PHE A 238 7.07 8.92 4.01
CA PHE A 238 7.65 7.60 3.81
C PHE A 238 9.18 7.66 3.62
N GLU A 239 9.83 6.51 3.75
CA GLU A 239 11.23 6.27 3.40
C GLU A 239 11.29 5.26 2.26
N VAL A 240 12.07 5.54 1.22
CA VAL A 240 12.39 4.54 0.20
C VAL A 240 13.61 3.76 0.67
N ARG A 241 13.49 2.44 0.83
CA ARG A 241 14.62 1.55 1.08
C ARG A 241 14.82 0.65 -0.13
N GLU A 242 15.98 0.80 -0.77
CA GLU A 242 16.48 -0.20 -1.72
C GLU A 242 16.84 -1.45 -0.93
N VAL A 243 16.01 -2.50 -1.04
CA VAL A 243 16.33 -3.79 -0.43
C VAL A 243 17.02 -4.65 -1.49
N ALA A 244 18.35 -4.73 -1.43
CA ALA A 244 19.09 -5.73 -2.19
C ALA A 244 18.68 -7.13 -1.71
N ARG A 245 18.23 -7.99 -2.62
CA ARG A 245 17.83 -9.36 -2.26
C ARG A 245 19.02 -10.17 -1.75
N THR A 246 18.72 -11.03 -0.77
CA THR A 246 19.53 -12.21 -0.45
C THR A 246 18.80 -13.45 -0.91
#